data_AF-A0A1H4D4L4-F1
#
_entry.id   AF-A0A1H4D4L4-F1
#
_cell.length_a   1.000
_cell.length_b   1.000
_cell.length_c   1.000
_cell.angle_alpha   90.00
_cell.angle_beta   90.00
_cell.angle_gamma   90.00
#
_symmetry.space_group_name_H-M   'P 1'
#
loop_
_entity.id
_entity.type
_entity.pdbx_description
1 polymer ?
#
loop_
_entity_poly.entity_id
_entity_poly.type
_entity_poly.pdbx_seq_one_letter_code
_entity_poly.pdbx_strand_id
1 'polypeptide(L)'
;MNTEAKPNNFTDYYKCIWSETYSNRLKNVVDTSNDAATTLGGFHYTGTKAASAVDYTYDSNGNVTSYANKNISVIAYNYLNLPERITVTGKGSVSYIYDASGNKLQKKTVDDVVTTVTTYLGAAVYQNDTLQFFGTQEGRIRPLGSSFINDYYLKDHLGNTRVVITDDYNVSSPILETNSYYPFGLQQKGIGYTQVLASLHNKYTYNGKELQEDLGLDQYD
;
A
#
# COMPACT_ATOMS: atom_id res chain seq x y z
N MET A 1 46.97 5.08 -4.25
CA MET A 1 46.15 6.09 -3.55
C MET A 1 44.88 5.38 -3.09
N ASN A 2 44.85 4.98 -1.83
CA ASN A 2 43.62 4.49 -1.20
C ASN A 2 42.68 5.68 -1.04
N THR A 3 41.65 5.74 -1.88
CA THR A 3 40.45 6.50 -1.53
C THR A 3 39.58 5.56 -0.73
N GLU A 4 39.74 5.60 0.60
CA GLU A 4 38.78 5.03 1.54
C GLU A 4 37.39 5.53 1.16
N ALA A 5 36.51 4.58 0.79
CA ALA A 5 35.09 4.83 0.71
C ALA A 5 34.64 5.29 2.10
N LYS A 6 34.23 6.56 2.21
CA LYS A 6 33.58 7.05 3.42
C LYS A 6 32.36 6.14 3.69
N PRO A 7 32.12 5.73 4.94
CA PRO A 7 30.91 4.99 5.27
C PRO A 7 29.72 5.90 4.97
N ASN A 8 28.83 5.44 4.11
CA ASN A 8 27.55 6.11 3.86
C ASN A 8 26.77 6.08 5.18
N ASN A 9 26.67 7.24 5.83
CA ASN A 9 25.89 7.42 7.05
C ASN A 9 24.40 7.18 6.74
N PHE A 10 23.93 5.94 6.93
CA PHE A 10 22.52 5.57 6.92
C PHE A 10 21.81 6.01 8.21
N THR A 11 21.91 7.30 8.54
CA THR A 11 21.11 7.89 9.62
C THR A 11 20.05 8.78 9.02
N ASP A 12 18.98 8.12 8.59
CA ASP A 12 17.68 8.74 8.41
C ASP A 12 17.13 9.05 9.81
N TYR A 13 16.88 10.34 10.09
CA TYR A 13 16.43 10.82 11.39
C TYR A 13 15.00 11.33 11.25
N TYR A 14 14.06 10.39 11.25
CA TYR A 14 12.64 10.71 11.37
C TYR A 14 12.33 11.23 12.77
N LYS A 15 11.73 12.40 12.83
CA LYS A 15 11.21 13.01 14.05
C LYS A 15 9.70 13.15 13.96
N CYS A 16 8.99 12.41 14.81
CA CYS A 16 7.55 12.56 14.99
C CYS A 16 7.25 13.85 15.78
N ILE A 17 6.32 14.67 15.27
CA ILE A 17 5.78 15.81 15.98
C ILE A 17 4.31 15.51 16.28
N TRP A 18 3.92 15.58 17.55
CA TRP A 18 2.57 15.26 18.01
C TRP A 18 1.66 16.50 18.04
N SER A 19 0.34 16.30 18.02
CA SER A 19 -0.66 17.38 18.08
C SER A 19 -0.56 18.18 19.38
N GLU A 20 -0.40 17.46 20.50
CA GLU A 20 -0.26 17.98 21.86
C GLU A 20 0.76 17.13 22.65
N THR A 21 1.14 17.60 23.83
CA THR A 21 1.95 16.83 24.79
C THR A 21 1.19 15.57 25.23
N TYR A 22 1.85 14.41 25.22
CA TYR A 22 1.28 13.10 25.57
C TYR A 22 0.11 12.65 24.66
N SER A 23 0.05 13.16 23.44
CA SER A 23 -0.94 12.74 22.43
C SER A 23 -0.50 11.48 21.68
N ASN A 24 -1.47 10.66 21.27
CA ASN A 24 -1.30 9.59 20.29
C ASN A 24 -1.64 10.04 18.86
N ARG A 25 -1.98 11.33 18.66
CA ARG A 25 -2.28 11.93 17.35
C ARG A 25 -1.04 12.60 16.79
N LEU A 26 -0.54 12.04 15.69
CA LEU A 26 0.61 12.53 14.97
C LEU A 26 0.23 13.80 14.22
N LYS A 27 1.02 14.87 14.28
CA LYS A 27 0.80 16.08 13.49
C LYS A 27 1.54 16.03 12.16
N ASN A 28 2.82 15.67 12.22
CA ASN A 28 3.67 15.46 11.05
C ASN A 28 4.89 14.59 11.42
N VAL A 29 5.61 14.16 10.38
CA VAL A 29 6.96 13.59 10.51
C VAL A 29 7.91 14.47 9.72
N VAL A 30 9.01 14.85 10.37
CA VAL A 30 10.11 15.58 9.76
C VAL A 30 11.30 14.64 9.63
N ASP A 31 11.80 14.47 8.42
CA ASP A 31 13.10 13.90 8.12
C ASP A 31 14.13 15.04 8.00
N THR A 32 15.12 15.05 8.91
CA THR A 32 16.20 16.05 8.91
C THR A 32 17.28 15.80 7.86
N SER A 33 17.25 14.64 7.20
CA SER A 33 18.17 14.20 6.15
C SER A 33 17.44 13.98 4.81
N ASN A 34 16.29 14.66 4.61
CA ASN A 34 15.42 14.48 3.44
C ASN A 34 16.17 14.68 2.11
N ASP A 35 16.25 13.61 1.32
CA ASP A 35 16.62 13.65 -0.08
C ASP A 35 15.35 13.71 -0.94
N ALA A 36 15.03 14.88 -1.48
CA ALA A 36 13.83 15.07 -2.30
C ALA A 36 13.86 14.26 -3.62
N ALA A 37 15.00 13.71 -4.04
CA ALA A 37 15.14 12.90 -5.24
C ALA A 37 15.00 11.39 -4.98
N THR A 38 15.01 10.95 -3.73
CA THR A 38 14.89 9.51 -3.42
C THR A 38 13.48 9.00 -3.74
N THR A 39 13.42 7.80 -4.30
CA THR A 39 12.16 7.05 -4.49
C THR A 39 11.96 5.98 -3.41
N LEU A 40 12.87 5.90 -2.44
CA LEU A 40 12.87 4.94 -1.34
C LEU A 40 12.40 5.60 -0.04
N GLY A 41 11.69 4.87 0.81
CA GLY A 41 11.17 5.38 2.09
C GLY A 41 9.68 5.75 2.04
N GLY A 42 9.15 6.25 3.15
CA GLY A 42 7.72 6.53 3.31
C GLY A 42 7.35 8.01 3.47
N PHE A 43 8.34 8.89 3.65
CA PHE A 43 8.15 10.32 3.88
C PHE A 43 9.06 11.11 2.96
N HIS A 44 8.49 11.70 1.92
CA HIS A 44 9.18 12.58 0.99
C HIS A 44 8.45 13.91 0.93
N TYR A 45 9.21 15.00 0.86
CA TYR A 45 8.66 16.32 0.62
C TYR A 45 9.69 17.20 -0.09
N THR A 46 9.21 18.19 -0.83
CA THR A 46 10.07 19.17 -1.48
C THR A 46 10.56 20.19 -0.45
N GLY A 47 11.88 20.43 -0.42
CA GLY A 47 12.50 21.41 0.48
C GLY A 47 12.48 20.99 1.95
N THR A 48 12.22 21.96 2.84
CA THR A 48 12.21 21.76 4.30
C THR A 48 10.79 21.80 4.85
N LYS A 49 10.41 20.81 5.64
CA LYS A 49 9.14 20.79 6.35
C LYS A 49 9.25 21.54 7.69
N ALA A 50 8.44 22.57 7.87
CA ALA A 50 8.36 23.27 9.15
C ALA A 50 7.70 22.38 10.22
N ALA A 51 8.20 22.42 11.46
CA ALA A 51 7.60 21.68 12.58
C ALA A 51 6.15 22.11 12.90
N SER A 52 5.73 23.28 12.44
CA SER A 52 4.36 23.80 12.55
C SER A 52 3.41 23.27 11.47
N ALA A 53 3.91 22.66 10.40
CA ALA A 53 3.06 22.08 9.36
C ALA A 53 2.12 21.02 9.94
N VAL A 54 0.91 20.90 9.40
CA VAL A 54 -0.06 19.89 9.81
C VAL A 54 -0.27 18.97 8.63
N ASP A 55 0.24 17.76 8.72
CA ASP A 55 0.04 16.73 7.69
C ASP A 55 -1.23 15.94 7.97
N TYR A 56 -1.40 15.53 9.22
CA TYR A 56 -2.55 14.72 9.65
C TYR A 56 -3.56 15.58 10.38
N THR A 57 -4.83 15.43 10.01
CA THR A 57 -5.97 15.95 10.77
C THR A 57 -6.83 14.80 11.24
N TYR A 58 -7.67 15.04 12.24
CA TYR A 58 -8.46 13.99 12.86
C TYR A 58 -9.89 14.46 13.14
N ASP A 59 -10.84 13.53 13.10
CA ASP A 59 -12.19 13.73 13.63
C ASP A 59 -12.24 13.56 15.17
N SER A 60 -13.42 13.72 15.76
CA SER A 60 -13.64 13.56 17.20
C SER A 60 -13.48 12.12 17.69
N ASN A 61 -13.60 11.13 16.80
CA ASN A 61 -13.40 9.71 17.12
C ASN A 61 -11.91 9.32 17.03
N GLY A 62 -11.04 10.24 16.60
CA GLY A 62 -9.61 10.02 16.47
C GLY A 62 -9.20 9.38 15.14
N ASN A 63 -10.10 9.31 14.16
CA ASN A 63 -9.74 8.84 12.82
C ASN A 63 -9.01 9.93 12.05
N VAL A 64 -8.07 9.55 11.19
CA VAL A 64 -7.37 10.49 10.31
C VAL A 64 -8.34 10.99 9.23
N THR A 65 -8.57 12.29 9.13
CA THR A 65 -9.48 12.89 8.12
C THR A 65 -8.76 13.47 6.90
N SER A 66 -7.45 13.69 7.00
CA SER A 66 -6.61 14.11 5.86
C SER A 66 -5.15 13.74 6.10
N TYR A 67 -4.38 13.59 5.02
CA TYR A 67 -2.93 13.40 5.07
C TYR A 67 -2.22 14.19 3.96
N ALA A 68 -1.72 15.38 4.30
CA ALA A 68 -1.22 16.36 3.33
C ALA A 68 0.05 15.88 2.58
N ASN A 69 0.95 15.13 3.23
CA ASN A 69 2.16 14.63 2.57
C ASN A 69 1.87 13.62 1.44
N LYS A 70 0.68 13.00 1.45
CA LYS A 70 0.19 12.13 0.35
C LYS A 70 -0.87 12.83 -0.51
N ASN A 71 -1.07 14.14 -0.34
CA ASN A 71 -2.13 14.92 -0.98
C ASN A 71 -3.55 14.37 -0.70
N ILE A 72 -3.75 13.63 0.38
CA ILE A 72 -5.06 13.13 0.78
C ILE A 72 -5.80 14.28 1.47
N SER A 73 -6.78 14.86 0.79
CA SER A 73 -7.55 16.01 1.30
C SER A 73 -8.75 15.60 2.14
N VAL A 74 -9.31 14.40 1.91
CA VAL A 74 -10.46 13.88 2.64
C VAL A 74 -10.30 12.38 2.84
N ILE A 75 -10.56 11.93 4.07
CA ILE A 75 -10.94 10.56 4.41
C ILE A 75 -12.27 10.67 5.15
N ALA A 76 -13.33 10.20 4.51
CA ALA A 76 -14.67 10.12 5.08
C ALA A 76 -14.92 8.71 5.60
N TYR A 77 -15.63 8.60 6.73
CA TYR A 77 -15.91 7.36 7.41
C TYR A 77 -17.41 7.09 7.46
N ASN A 78 -17.79 5.82 7.38
CA ASN A 78 -19.18 5.39 7.55
C ASN A 78 -19.55 5.25 9.04
N TYR A 79 -20.78 4.83 9.32
CA TYR A 79 -21.30 4.64 10.68
C TYR A 79 -20.61 3.51 11.48
N LEU A 80 -19.87 2.61 10.81
CA LEU A 80 -19.01 1.60 11.44
C LEU A 80 -17.60 2.12 11.72
N ASN A 81 -17.35 3.40 11.45
CA ASN A 81 -16.05 4.04 11.60
C ASN A 81 -14.98 3.45 10.64
N LEU A 82 -15.42 2.90 9.51
CA LEU A 82 -14.56 2.38 8.43
C LEU A 82 -14.41 3.44 7.31
N PRO A 83 -13.25 3.57 6.66
CA PRO A 83 -13.06 4.51 5.54
C PRO A 83 -14.04 4.22 4.40
N GLU A 84 -14.94 5.15 4.09
CA GLU A 84 -15.90 5.01 3.00
C GLU A 84 -15.43 5.72 1.72
N ARG A 85 -14.70 6.83 1.85
CA ARG A 85 -14.17 7.58 0.71
C ARG A 85 -12.86 8.29 1.06
N ILE A 86 -11.88 8.13 0.19
CA ILE A 86 -10.60 8.83 0.23
C ILE A 86 -10.48 9.69 -1.03
N THR A 87 -10.19 10.98 -0.88
CA THR A 87 -9.95 11.91 -1.99
C THR A 87 -8.50 12.36 -2.00
N VAL A 88 -7.85 12.20 -3.15
CA VAL A 88 -6.46 12.61 -3.39
C VAL A 88 -6.46 13.82 -4.33
N THR A 89 -6.02 14.96 -3.82
CA THR A 89 -5.95 16.22 -4.57
C THR A 89 -5.06 16.06 -5.80
N GLY A 90 -5.57 16.51 -6.96
CA GLY A 90 -4.85 16.41 -8.24
C GLY A 90 -4.87 15.02 -8.87
N LYS A 91 -5.59 14.06 -8.29
CA LYS A 91 -5.82 12.73 -8.89
C LYS A 91 -7.31 12.42 -8.94
N GLY A 92 -7.86 11.83 -7.88
CA GLY A 92 -9.25 11.43 -7.86
C GLY A 92 -9.68 10.86 -6.50
N SER A 93 -10.52 9.84 -6.50
CA SER A 93 -11.03 9.26 -5.24
C SER A 93 -11.09 7.74 -5.27
N VAL A 94 -10.95 7.14 -4.08
CA VAL A 94 -11.22 5.72 -3.84
C VAL A 94 -12.39 5.64 -2.88
N SER A 95 -13.42 4.86 -3.21
CA SER A 95 -14.59 4.64 -2.35
C SER A 95 -14.77 3.16 -2.06
N TYR A 96 -15.34 2.84 -0.91
CA TYR A 96 -15.51 1.47 -0.43
C TYR A 96 -16.95 1.20 -0.04
N ILE A 97 -17.41 -0.02 -0.31
CA ILE A 97 -18.71 -0.52 0.16
C ILE A 97 -18.42 -1.71 1.08
N TYR A 98 -19.05 -1.71 2.23
CA TYR A 98 -18.94 -2.77 3.24
C TYR A 98 -20.31 -3.38 3.51
N ASP A 99 -20.32 -4.63 3.98
CA ASP A 99 -21.50 -5.20 4.62
C ASP A 99 -21.67 -4.66 6.05
N ALA A 100 -22.79 -5.03 6.69
CA ALA A 100 -23.09 -4.59 8.06
C ALA A 100 -22.13 -5.19 9.13
N SER A 101 -21.35 -6.21 8.77
CA SER A 101 -20.31 -6.79 9.65
C SER A 101 -18.95 -6.10 9.44
N GLY A 102 -18.85 -5.15 8.51
CA GLY A 102 -17.61 -4.45 8.18
C GLY A 102 -16.73 -5.17 7.15
N ASN A 103 -17.21 -6.23 6.50
CA ASN A 103 -16.46 -6.86 5.42
C ASN A 103 -16.54 -6.01 4.15
N LYS A 104 -15.40 -5.77 3.51
CA LYS A 104 -15.33 -5.02 2.25
C LYS A 104 -15.95 -5.85 1.12
N LEU A 105 -16.93 -5.27 0.43
CA LEU A 105 -17.62 -5.87 -0.72
C LEU A 105 -17.16 -5.25 -2.05
N GLN A 106 -16.80 -3.96 -2.04
CA GLN A 106 -16.37 -3.26 -3.24
C GLN A 106 -15.36 -2.17 -2.91
N LYS A 107 -14.42 -1.96 -3.84
CA LYS A 107 -13.59 -0.76 -3.95
C LYS A 107 -13.86 -0.14 -5.33
N LYS A 108 -14.04 1.16 -5.38
CA LYS A 108 -14.16 1.93 -6.62
C LYS A 108 -13.11 3.02 -6.65
N THR A 109 -12.18 2.93 -7.60
CA THR A 109 -11.20 3.99 -7.90
C THR A 109 -11.72 4.82 -9.07
N VAL A 110 -11.76 6.13 -8.89
CA VAL A 110 -12.00 7.11 -9.96
C VAL A 110 -10.72 7.94 -10.06
N ASP A 111 -9.98 7.77 -11.16
CA ASP A 111 -8.78 8.53 -11.50
C ASP A 111 -9.10 9.40 -12.72
N ASP A 112 -9.47 10.66 -12.45
CA ASP A 112 -10.06 11.58 -13.44
C ASP A 112 -11.24 10.94 -14.22
N VAL A 113 -11.03 10.54 -15.47
CA VAL A 113 -12.06 9.92 -16.32
C VAL A 113 -12.09 8.39 -16.19
N VAL A 114 -11.01 7.77 -15.69
CA VAL A 114 -10.89 6.31 -15.59
C VAL A 114 -11.53 5.82 -14.30
N THR A 115 -12.50 4.92 -14.43
CA THR A 115 -13.11 4.25 -13.28
C THR A 115 -12.76 2.77 -13.29
N THR A 116 -12.25 2.29 -12.15
CA THR A 116 -11.95 0.88 -11.90
C THR A 116 -12.76 0.43 -10.70
N VAL A 117 -13.56 -0.63 -10.87
CA VAL A 117 -14.34 -1.25 -9.79
C VAL A 117 -13.72 -2.59 -9.46
N THR A 118 -13.38 -2.81 -8.20
CA THR A 118 -12.96 -4.10 -7.65
C THR A 118 -14.05 -4.64 -6.74
N THR A 119 -14.58 -5.82 -7.06
CA THR A 119 -15.62 -6.49 -6.28
C THR A 119 -15.03 -7.69 -5.57
N TYR A 120 -15.33 -7.83 -4.28
CA TYR A 120 -14.87 -8.89 -3.41
C TYR A 120 -16.05 -9.81 -3.09
N LEU A 121 -15.97 -11.07 -3.52
CA LEU A 121 -17.03 -12.07 -3.33
C LEU A 121 -16.43 -13.34 -2.73
N GLY A 122 -16.41 -13.40 -1.39
CA GLY A 122 -15.71 -14.46 -0.68
C GLY A 122 -14.22 -14.44 -1.03
N ALA A 123 -13.70 -15.57 -1.51
CA ALA A 123 -12.31 -15.66 -1.98
C ALA A 123 -12.09 -15.08 -3.38
N ALA A 124 -13.15 -14.81 -4.15
CA ALA A 124 -13.05 -14.32 -5.52
C ALA A 124 -12.90 -12.80 -5.56
N VAL A 125 -11.97 -12.31 -6.38
CA VAL A 125 -11.77 -10.89 -6.65
C VAL A 125 -11.98 -10.61 -8.12
N TYR A 126 -12.83 -9.63 -8.42
CA TYR A 126 -13.15 -9.18 -9.76
C TYR A 126 -12.69 -7.74 -9.95
N GLN A 127 -12.24 -7.40 -11.15
CA GLN A 127 -12.02 -6.03 -11.57
C GLN A 127 -12.84 -5.76 -12.82
N ASN A 128 -13.68 -4.73 -12.80
CA ASN A 128 -14.61 -4.38 -13.89
C ASN A 128 -15.35 -5.63 -14.41
N ASP A 129 -15.99 -6.35 -13.48
CA ASP A 129 -16.72 -7.61 -13.70
C ASP A 129 -15.89 -8.77 -14.29
N THR A 130 -14.57 -8.62 -14.40
CA THR A 130 -13.66 -9.66 -14.88
C THR A 130 -12.94 -10.30 -13.69
N LEU A 131 -13.05 -11.63 -13.57
CA LEU A 131 -12.36 -12.39 -12.54
C LEU A 131 -10.85 -12.16 -12.62
N GLN A 132 -10.24 -11.77 -11.51
CA GLN A 132 -8.80 -11.62 -11.38
C GLN A 132 -8.18 -12.87 -10.76
N PHE A 133 -8.73 -13.35 -9.64
CA PHE A 133 -8.29 -14.59 -9.00
C PHE A 133 -9.28 -15.06 -7.94
N PHE A 134 -9.10 -16.31 -7.49
CA PHE A 134 -9.61 -16.84 -6.23
C PHE A 134 -8.46 -16.95 -5.22
N GLY A 135 -8.62 -16.40 -4.02
CA GLY A 135 -7.66 -16.60 -2.93
C GLY A 135 -7.72 -18.02 -2.38
N THR A 136 -6.56 -18.56 -2.02
CA THR A 136 -6.43 -19.86 -1.32
C THR A 136 -5.62 -19.68 -0.04
N GLN A 137 -5.54 -20.70 0.80
CA GLN A 137 -4.76 -20.64 2.03
C GLN A 137 -3.25 -20.49 1.73
N GLU A 138 -2.81 -21.11 0.64
CA GLU A 138 -1.43 -21.21 0.17
C GLU A 138 -1.06 -20.13 -0.86
N GLY A 139 -2.03 -19.37 -1.40
CA GLY A 139 -1.79 -18.56 -2.58
C GLY A 139 -3.03 -17.98 -3.25
N ARG A 140 -3.05 -18.02 -4.58
CA ARG A 140 -4.20 -17.65 -5.40
C ARG A 140 -4.29 -18.49 -6.67
N ILE A 141 -5.48 -18.59 -7.23
CA ILE A 141 -5.77 -19.22 -8.53
C ILE A 141 -6.23 -18.13 -9.48
N ARG A 142 -5.49 -17.90 -10.57
CA ARG A 142 -5.78 -16.84 -11.56
C ARG A 142 -6.16 -17.44 -12.93
N PRO A 143 -7.04 -16.79 -13.71
CA PRO A 143 -7.38 -17.27 -15.04
C PRO A 143 -6.21 -17.06 -16.02
N LEU A 144 -6.04 -18.01 -16.94
CA LEU A 144 -5.15 -17.94 -18.10
C LEU A 144 -5.91 -18.49 -19.32
N GLY A 145 -6.53 -17.59 -20.09
CA GLY A 145 -7.43 -17.97 -21.18
C GLY A 145 -8.64 -18.74 -20.65
N SER A 146 -8.83 -19.97 -21.10
CA SER A 146 -9.89 -20.89 -20.63
C SER A 146 -9.44 -21.81 -19.48
N SER A 147 -8.22 -21.65 -18.99
CA SER A 147 -7.61 -22.46 -17.93
C SER A 147 -7.35 -21.63 -16.68
N PHE A 148 -6.88 -22.28 -15.61
CA PHE A 148 -6.44 -21.64 -14.38
C PHE A 148 -5.00 -22.02 -14.06
N ILE A 149 -4.30 -21.10 -13.40
CA ILE A 149 -2.93 -21.22 -12.92
C ILE A 149 -2.90 -20.94 -11.42
N ASN A 150 -2.10 -21.70 -10.67
CA ASN A 150 -1.88 -21.48 -9.25
C ASN A 150 -0.61 -20.65 -9.05
N ASP A 151 -0.73 -19.60 -8.25
CA ASP A 151 0.39 -18.92 -7.65
C ASP A 151 0.43 -19.26 -6.16
N TYR A 152 1.62 -19.56 -5.63
CA TYR A 152 1.88 -19.94 -4.24
C TYR A 152 2.65 -18.85 -3.51
N TYR A 153 2.34 -18.66 -2.23
CA TYR A 153 2.95 -17.66 -1.37
C TYR A 153 3.88 -18.31 -0.36
N LEU A 154 5.17 -17.96 -0.41
CA LEU A 154 6.09 -18.24 0.69
C LEU A 154 6.00 -17.09 1.69
N LYS A 155 5.47 -17.38 2.87
CA LYS A 155 5.25 -16.40 3.93
C LYS A 155 6.33 -16.49 5.01
N ASP A 156 6.64 -15.38 5.65
CA ASP A 156 7.44 -15.39 6.88
C ASP A 156 6.60 -15.77 8.11
N HIS A 157 7.22 -15.83 9.28
CA HIS A 157 6.58 -16.25 10.53
C HIS A 157 5.44 -15.32 11.01
N LEU A 158 5.33 -14.10 10.47
CA LEU A 158 4.23 -13.17 10.75
C LEU A 158 3.14 -13.23 9.68
N GLY A 159 3.31 -14.08 8.66
CA GLY A 159 2.37 -14.24 7.56
C GLY A 159 2.58 -13.25 6.41
N ASN A 160 3.70 -12.53 6.37
CA ASN A 160 3.99 -11.62 5.25
C ASN A 160 4.43 -12.42 4.02
N THR A 161 3.82 -12.19 2.86
CA THR A 161 4.22 -12.83 1.61
C THR A 161 5.60 -12.33 1.17
N ARG A 162 6.63 -13.17 1.26
CA ARG A 162 8.02 -12.85 0.87
C ARG A 162 8.33 -13.24 -0.56
N VAL A 163 7.72 -14.32 -1.07
CA VAL A 163 7.92 -14.79 -2.44
C VAL A 163 6.59 -15.24 -3.03
N VAL A 164 6.37 -14.92 -4.30
CA VAL A 164 5.26 -15.47 -5.10
C VAL A 164 5.85 -16.37 -6.19
N ILE A 165 5.38 -17.61 -6.24
CA ILE A 165 5.83 -18.63 -7.20
C ILE A 165 4.64 -19.09 -8.04
N THR A 166 4.77 -19.14 -9.36
CA THR A 166 3.70 -19.57 -10.27
C THR A 166 3.94 -20.98 -10.81
N ASP A 167 2.86 -21.73 -11.05
CA ASP A 167 2.88 -22.98 -11.82
C ASP A 167 2.70 -22.75 -13.34
N ASP A 168 2.73 -21.50 -13.78
CA ASP A 168 2.72 -21.14 -15.20
C ASP A 168 4.06 -21.47 -15.87
N TYR A 169 4.10 -22.55 -16.66
CA TYR A 169 5.30 -22.95 -17.39
C TYR A 169 5.62 -22.05 -18.60
N ASN A 170 4.79 -21.05 -18.90
CA ASN A 170 5.02 -20.13 -20.03
C ASN A 170 5.76 -18.84 -19.64
N VAL A 171 6.01 -18.62 -18.34
CA VAL A 171 6.83 -17.49 -17.89
C VAL A 171 8.31 -17.86 -17.84
N SER A 172 9.19 -16.86 -18.02
CA SER A 172 10.64 -17.07 -18.05
C SER A 172 11.24 -17.50 -16.71
N SER A 173 10.53 -17.22 -15.61
CA SER A 173 10.90 -17.57 -14.25
C SER A 173 9.65 -17.95 -13.46
N PRO A 174 9.66 -19.06 -12.70
CA PRO A 174 8.55 -19.41 -11.82
C PRO A 174 8.43 -18.45 -10.63
N ILE A 175 9.47 -17.68 -10.31
CA ILE A 175 9.39 -16.62 -9.29
C ILE A 175 8.78 -15.38 -9.93
N LEU A 176 7.59 -15.01 -9.49
CA LEU A 176 6.90 -13.79 -9.90
C LEU A 176 7.37 -12.59 -9.08
N GLU A 177 7.51 -12.76 -7.76
CA GLU A 177 7.89 -11.66 -6.87
C GLU A 177 8.75 -12.14 -5.72
N THR A 178 9.66 -11.26 -5.26
CA THR A 178 10.34 -11.33 -3.98
C THR A 178 10.23 -9.97 -3.28
N ASN A 179 9.62 -9.97 -2.11
CA ASN A 179 9.33 -8.79 -1.32
C ASN A 179 10.05 -8.86 0.02
N SER A 180 10.55 -7.71 0.46
CA SER A 180 11.11 -7.52 1.79
C SER A 180 10.44 -6.34 2.47
N TYR A 181 10.24 -6.43 3.78
CA TYR A 181 9.52 -5.43 4.55
C TYR A 181 10.37 -4.95 5.71
N TYR A 182 10.31 -3.65 5.99
CA TYR A 182 10.67 -3.12 7.29
C TYR A 182 9.70 -3.66 8.36
N PRO A 183 10.07 -3.65 9.65
CA PRO A 183 9.25 -4.23 10.72
C PRO A 183 7.79 -3.75 10.75
N PHE A 184 7.54 -2.51 10.34
CA PHE A 184 6.22 -1.86 10.32
C PHE A 184 5.54 -1.85 8.94
N GLY A 185 5.93 -2.76 8.04
CA GLY A 185 5.18 -3.07 6.81
C GLY A 185 5.57 -2.29 5.57
N LEU A 186 6.38 -1.23 5.68
CA LEU A 186 6.93 -0.55 4.50
C LEU A 186 7.79 -1.52 3.69
N GLN A 187 7.51 -1.65 2.39
CA GLN A 187 8.29 -2.51 1.51
C GLN A 187 9.66 -1.89 1.19
N GLN A 188 10.70 -2.72 1.23
CA GLN A 188 12.06 -2.38 0.85
C GLN A 188 12.22 -2.51 -0.67
N LYS A 189 11.70 -1.52 -1.42
CA LYS A 189 11.64 -1.54 -2.89
C LYS A 189 13.01 -1.75 -3.59
N GLY A 190 14.12 -1.44 -2.93
CA GLY A 190 15.47 -1.54 -3.51
C GLY A 190 16.12 -2.93 -3.50
N ILE A 191 15.52 -3.94 -2.85
CA ILE A 191 16.14 -5.27 -2.69
C ILE A 191 15.22 -6.44 -3.09
N GLY A 192 14.13 -6.14 -3.80
CA GLY A 192 13.17 -7.13 -4.27
C GLY A 192 13.27 -7.40 -5.78
N TYR A 193 12.49 -8.37 -6.23
CA TYR A 193 12.23 -8.65 -7.63
C TYR A 193 10.72 -8.62 -7.84
N THR A 194 10.24 -7.89 -8.84
CA THR A 194 8.83 -7.95 -9.25
C THR A 194 8.85 -8.19 -10.75
N GLN A 195 8.29 -9.30 -11.19
CA GLN A 195 8.12 -9.55 -12.61
C GLN A 195 7.15 -8.50 -13.17
N VAL A 196 7.57 -7.80 -14.21
CA VAL A 196 7.07 -6.47 -14.62
C VAL A 196 5.61 -6.45 -15.14
N LEU A 197 4.99 -7.61 -15.37
CA LEU A 197 3.61 -7.65 -15.84
C LEU A 197 2.68 -7.27 -14.68
N ALA A 198 2.10 -6.08 -14.75
CA ALA A 198 1.19 -5.54 -13.74
C ALA A 198 0.01 -6.49 -13.41
N SER A 199 -0.40 -7.35 -14.36
CA SER A 199 -1.44 -8.37 -14.14
C SER A 199 -1.01 -9.52 -13.23
N LEU A 200 0.29 -9.76 -13.06
CA LEU A 200 0.84 -10.77 -12.19
C LEU A 200 1.20 -10.23 -10.81
N HIS A 201 1.11 -8.91 -10.61
CA HIS A 201 1.42 -8.29 -9.33
C HIS A 201 0.49 -8.79 -8.21
N ASN A 202 1.06 -9.13 -7.07
CA ASN A 202 0.35 -9.58 -5.88
C ASN A 202 0.15 -8.42 -4.90
N LYS A 203 -1.11 -8.13 -4.61
CA LYS A 203 -1.47 -7.08 -3.64
C LYS A 203 -1.52 -7.61 -2.20
N TYR A 204 -1.63 -8.91 -1.96
CA TYR A 204 -1.79 -9.49 -0.62
C TYR A 204 -0.43 -9.83 -0.02
N THR A 205 0.11 -8.88 0.73
CA THR A 205 1.54 -8.84 1.07
C THR A 205 1.78 -8.86 2.58
N TYR A 206 1.86 -7.72 3.25
CA TYR A 206 2.16 -7.63 4.68
C TYR A 206 0.96 -8.02 5.54
N ASN A 207 1.16 -8.89 6.53
CA ASN A 207 0.13 -9.48 7.40
C ASN A 207 -1.07 -10.06 6.63
N GLY A 208 -0.86 -10.51 5.40
CA GLY A 208 -1.94 -10.99 4.51
C GLY A 208 -2.94 -9.92 4.07
N LYS A 209 -2.65 -8.63 4.32
CA LYS A 209 -3.49 -7.50 3.93
C LYS A 209 -3.27 -7.07 2.49
N GLU A 210 -4.30 -6.49 1.89
CA GLU A 210 -4.23 -5.97 0.53
C GLU A 210 -3.54 -4.60 0.55
N LEU A 211 -2.47 -4.45 -0.22
CA LEU A 211 -1.84 -3.17 -0.48
C LEU A 211 -2.66 -2.37 -1.51
N GLN A 212 -3.18 -1.23 -1.09
CA GLN A 212 -3.88 -0.25 -1.92
C GLN A 212 -2.87 0.76 -2.47
N GLU A 213 -2.50 0.60 -3.74
CA GLU A 213 -1.56 1.49 -4.45
C GLU A 213 -2.29 2.51 -5.34
N ASP A 214 -3.60 2.34 -5.50
CA ASP A 214 -4.47 3.24 -6.27
C ASP A 214 -4.24 4.70 -5.86
N LEU A 215 -4.07 5.59 -6.85
CA LEU A 215 -3.81 7.02 -6.63
C LEU A 215 -2.57 7.32 -5.74
N GLY A 216 -1.65 6.37 -5.55
CA GLY A 216 -0.46 6.52 -4.70
C GLY A 216 -0.75 6.48 -3.19
N LEU A 217 -1.83 5.80 -2.79
CA LEU A 217 -2.17 5.60 -1.38
C LEU A 217 -1.07 4.83 -0.64
N ASP A 218 -0.59 3.72 -1.21
CA ASP A 218 0.38 2.78 -0.61
C ASP A 218 0.03 2.42 0.85
N GLN A 219 -1.22 2.01 1.08
CA GLN A 219 -1.73 1.65 2.42
C GLN A 219 -2.25 0.21 2.44
N TYR A 220 -2.06 -0.47 3.56
CA TYR A 220 -2.62 -1.80 3.77
C TYR A 220 -4.06 -1.73 4.30
N ASP A 221 -4.92 -2.61 3.78
CA ASP A 221 -6.33 -2.79 4.16
C ASP A 221 -6.64 -4.28 4.44
#